data_AF-A0A948CWV2-F1
#
_entry.id   AF-A0A948CWV2-F1
#
_cell.length_a   1.000
_cell.length_b   1.000
_cell.length_c   1.000
_cell.angle_alpha   90.00
_cell.angle_beta   90.00
_cell.angle_gamma   90.00
#
_symmetry.space_group_name_H-M   'P 1'
#
loop_
_entity.id
_entity.type
_entity.pdbx_description
1 polymer ?
#
loop_
_entity_poly.entity_id
_entity_poly.type
_entity_poly.pdbx_seq_one_letter_code
_entity_poly.pdbx_strand_id
1 'polypeptide(L)' 'DIPTFLGNVIKGIMGVVGSLALVMFIYGGIIWMISGGNQENVTKGKNILIWTTLGIIMVFMAYAIVKLVIETLTT' A
#
# COMPACT_ATOMS: atom_id res chain seq x y z
N ASP A 1 24.77 2.34 14.31
CA ASP A 1 24.00 3.48 13.80
C ASP A 1 22.51 3.16 13.76
N ILE A 2 21.77 3.63 14.76
CA ILE A 2 20.30 3.47 14.87
C ILE A 2 19.55 3.94 13.61
N PRO A 3 19.93 5.05 12.93
CA PRO A 3 19.26 5.50 11.71
C PRO A 3 19.39 4.51 10.54
N THR A 4 20.56 3.88 10.39
CA THR A 4 20.84 2.93 9.29
C THR A 4 20.08 1.62 9.47
N PHE A 5 19.95 1.15 10.72
CA PHE A 5 19.13 -0.02 11.04
C PHE A 5 17.64 0.22 10.74
N LEU A 6 17.11 1.38 11.15
CA LEU A 6 15.74 1.78 10.83
C LEU A 6 15.51 1.90 9.32
N GLY A 7 16.42 2.54 8.58
CA GLY A 7 16.33 2.67 7.13
C GLY A 7 16.29 1.33 6.39
N ASN A 8 17.06 0.34 6.85
CA ASN A 8 17.07 -1.00 6.27
C ASN A 8 15.79 -1.79 6.56
N VAL A 9 15.26 -1.70 7.79
CA VAL A 9 13.98 -2.33 8.16
C VAL A 9 12.83 -1.74 7.34
N ILE A 10 12.78 -0.41 7.20
CA ILE A 10 11.75 0.27 6.42
C ILE A 10 11.81 -0.14 4.94
N LYS A 11 13.00 -0.20 4.34
CA LYS A 11 13.16 -0.66 2.94
C LYS A 11 12.65 -2.09 2.76
N GLY A 12 12.94 -2.98 3.69
CA GLY A 12 12.45 -4.36 3.66
C GLY A 12 10.92 -4.44 3.71
N ILE A 13 10.31 -3.74 4.68
CA ILE A 13 8.85 -3.71 4.84
C ILE A 13 8.17 -3.07 3.64
N MET A 14 8.75 -1.99 3.07
CA MET A 14 8.18 -1.30 1.91
C MET A 14 8.08 -2.20 0.69
N GLY A 15 9.11 -3.03 0.43
CA GLY A 15 9.09 -3.99 -0.66
C GLY A 15 7.99 -5.03 -0.50
N VAL A 16 7.83 -5.58 0.71
CA VAL A 16 6.79 -6.57 1.02
C VAL A 16 5.40 -5.95 0.88
N VAL A 17 5.18 -4.77 1.47
CA VAL A 17 3.88 -4.08 1.44
C VAL A 17 3.51 -3.68 0.00
N GLY A 18 4.46 -3.15 -0.78
CA GLY A 18 4.23 -2.81 -2.18
C GLY A 18 3.84 -4.03 -3.02
N SER A 19 4.50 -5.17 -2.81
CA SER A 19 4.18 -6.42 -3.52
C SER A 19 2.79 -6.96 -3.15
N LEU A 20 2.44 -6.96 -1.85
CA LEU A 20 1.11 -7.37 -1.37
C LEU A 20 0.00 -6.46 -1.91
N ALA A 21 0.25 -5.16 -1.93
CA ALA A 21 -0.69 -4.19 -2.46
C ALA A 21 -0.96 -4.43 -3.95
N LEU A 22 0.07 -4.77 -4.74
CA LEU A 22 -0.09 -5.12 -6.15
C LEU A 22 -0.98 -6.36 -6.32
N VAL A 23 -0.77 -7.40 -5.52
CA VAL A 23 -1.57 -8.64 -5.57
C VAL A 23 -3.05 -8.35 -5.25
N MET A 24 -3.31 -7.56 -4.20
CA MET A 24 -4.66 -7.15 -3.80
C MET A 24 -5.33 -6.29 -4.88
N PHE A 25 -4.56 -5.43 -5.55
CA PHE A 25 -5.05 -4.58 -6.62
C PHE A 25 -5.48 -5.42 -7.84
N ILE A 26 -4.66 -6.40 -8.23
CA ILE A 26 -4.99 -7.35 -9.29
C ILE A 26 -6.23 -8.16 -8.92
N TYR A 27 -6.32 -8.68 -7.69
CA TYR A 27 -7.48 -9.45 -7.23
C TYR A 27 -8.79 -8.64 -7.27
N GLY A 28 -8.76 -7.40 -6.79
CA GLY A 28 -9.92 -6.49 -6.88
C GLY A 28 -10.30 -6.18 -8.33
N GLY A 29 -9.32 -5.99 -9.20
CA GLY A 29 -9.51 -5.76 -10.63
C GLY A 29 -10.13 -6.94 -11.36
N ILE A 30 -9.67 -8.16 -11.07
CA ILE A 30 -10.22 -9.40 -11.64
C ILE A 30 -11.67 -9.60 -11.21
N ILE A 31 -11.98 -9.43 -9.91
CA ILE A 31 -13.36 -9.53 -9.40
C ILE A 31 -14.25 -8.52 -10.12
N TRP A 32 -13.80 -7.27 -10.23
CA TRP A 32 -14.58 -6.22 -10.89
C TRP A 32 -14.82 -6.54 -12.37
N MET A 33 -13.82 -7.08 -13.08
CA MET A 33 -13.91 -7.43 -14.50
C MET A 33 -14.82 -8.65 -14.76
N ILE A 34 -14.76 -9.68 -13.93
CA ILE A 34 -15.53 -10.94 -14.11
C ILE A 34 -16.96 -10.82 -13.54
N SER A 35 -17.31 -9.69 -12.93
CA SER A 35 -18.60 -9.49 -12.27
C SER A 35 -19.84 -9.67 -13.16
N GLY A 36 -19.70 -9.62 -14.49
CA GLY A 36 -20.72 -10.11 -15.44
C GLY A 36 -22.11 -9.47 -15.35
N GLY A 37 -22.23 -8.29 -14.71
CA GLY A 37 -23.51 -7.61 -14.46
C GLY A 37 -24.13 -7.84 -13.08
N ASN A 38 -23.56 -8.70 -12.22
CA ASN A 38 -23.97 -8.81 -10.82
C ASN A 38 -23.48 -7.58 -10.04
N GLN A 39 -24.41 -6.70 -9.64
CA GLN A 39 -24.10 -5.47 -8.90
C GLN A 39 -23.35 -5.71 -7.59
N GLU A 40 -23.57 -6.85 -6.93
CA GLU A 40 -22.87 -7.20 -5.69
C GLU A 40 -21.38 -7.41 -5.94
N ASN A 41 -21.03 -8.17 -6.98
CA ASN A 41 -19.64 -8.43 -7.36
C ASN A 41 -18.94 -7.17 -7.87
N VAL A 42 -19.66 -6.32 -8.62
CA VAL A 42 -19.14 -5.03 -9.09
C VAL A 42 -18.78 -4.14 -7.90
N THR A 43 -19.68 -4.05 -6.92
CA THR A 43 -19.48 -3.24 -5.71
C THR A 43 -18.32 -3.79 -4.88
N LYS A 44 -18.24 -5.12 -4.74
CA LYS A 44 -17.17 -5.79 -4.01
C LYS A 44 -15.80 -5.54 -4.65
N GLY A 45 -15.69 -5.69 -5.97
CA GLY A 45 -14.46 -5.40 -6.72
C GLY A 45 -14.03 -3.93 -6.60
N LYS A 46 -14.98 -2.99 -6.77
CA LYS A 46 -14.72 -1.56 -6.57
C LYS A 46 -14.25 -1.24 -5.15
N ASN A 47 -14.89 -1.82 -4.13
CA ASN A 47 -14.47 -1.62 -2.75
C ASN A 47 -13.05 -2.10 -2.54
N ILE A 48 -12.69 -3.30 -3.01
CA ILE A 48 -11.32 -3.82 -2.91
C ILE A 48 -10.32 -2.85 -3.55
N LEU A 49 -10.62 -2.33 -4.74
CA LEU A 49 -9.76 -1.36 -5.43
C LEU A 49 -9.60 -0.05 -4.64
N ILE A 50 -10.69 0.49 -4.10
CA ILE A 50 -10.68 1.72 -3.29
C ILE A 50 -9.84 1.52 -2.01
N TRP A 51 -10.12 0.45 -1.25
CA TRP A 51 -9.40 0.15 -0.02
C TRP A 51 -7.92 -0.15 -0.28
N THR A 52 -7.59 -0.84 -1.36
CA THR A 52 -6.19 -1.10 -1.75
C THR A 52 -5.48 0.19 -2.10
N THR A 53 -6.11 1.08 -2.86
CA THR A 53 -5.54 2.38 -3.22
C THR A 53 -5.30 3.26 -1.99
N LEU A 54 -6.28 3.33 -1.08
CA LEU A 54 -6.13 4.06 0.18
C LEU A 54 -5.02 3.48 1.06
N GLY A 55 -4.90 2.16 1.13
CA GLY A 55 -3.82 1.48 1.86
C GLY A 55 -2.43 1.83 1.31
N ILE A 56 -2.27 1.83 -0.02
CA ILE A 56 -1.01 2.23 -0.67
C ILE A 56 -0.66 3.68 -0.31
N ILE A 57 -1.62 4.61 -0.45
CA ILE A 57 -1.41 6.03 -0.14
C ILE A 57 -1.01 6.21 1.32
N MET A 58 -1.66 5.52 2.25
CA MET A 58 -1.36 5.60 3.68
C MET A 58 0.07 5.16 3.99
N VAL A 59 0.55 4.09 3.35
CA VAL A 59 1.93 3.60 3.53
C VAL A 59 2.95 4.61 3.00
N PHE A 60 2.68 5.22 1.84
CA PHE A 60 3.52 6.29 1.31
C PHE A 60 3.58 7.51 2.24
N MET A 61 2.44 7.90 2.83
CA MET A 61 2.39 8.99 3.82
C MET A 61 3.20 8.65 5.07
N ALA A 62 3.06 7.43 5.61
CA ALA A 62 3.82 7.00 6.78
C ALA A 62 5.34 7.04 6.51
N TYR A 63 5.77 6.62 5.32
CA TYR A 63 7.17 6.70 4.91
C TYR A 63 7.69 8.14 4.85
N ALA A 64 6.92 9.04 4.24
CA ALA A 64 7.29 10.43 4.11
C ALA A 64 7.50 11.08 5.49
N ILE A 65 6.61 10.80 6.45
CA ILE A 65 6.72 11.31 7.83
C ILE A 65 7.97 10.76 8.51
N VAL A 66 8.22 9.45 8.45
CA VAL A 66 9.40 8.85 9.10
C VAL A 66 10.69 9.39 8.50
N LYS A 67 10.76 9.55 7.17
CA LYS A 67 11.91 10.18 6.50
C LYS A 67 12.12 11.61 7.02
N LEU A 68 11.04 12.40 7.10
CA LEU A 68 11.09 13.78 7.59
C LEU A 68 11.64 13.84 9.02
N VAL A 69 11.14 12.99 9.93
CA VAL A 69 11.60 12.94 11.32
C VAL A 69 13.09 12.60 11.40
N ILE A 70 13.55 11.59 10.65
CA ILE A 70 14.97 11.21 10.63
C ILE A 70 15.84 12.35 10.08
N GLU A 71 15.39 13.02 9.02
CA GLU A 71 16.09 14.14 8.38
C GLU A 71 16.21 15.35 9.33
N THR A 72 15.15 15.67 10.07
CA THR A 72 15.16 16.74 11.09
C THR A 72 15.99 16.43 12.33
N LEU A 73 16.22 15.15 12.66
CA LEU A 73 17.02 14.74 13.81
C LEU A 73 18.51 14.57 13.48
N THR A 74 18.84 14.44 12.19
CA THR A 74 20.22 14.28 11.70
C THR A 74 20.83 15.60 11.25
N THR A 75 19.98 16.59 10.91
CA THR A 75 20.37 17.99 10.64
C THR A 75 20.48 18.75 11.95
#